data_AF-A0A382I549-F1
#
_entry.id   AF-A0A382I549-F1
#
_cell.length_a   1.000
_cell.length_b   1.000
_cell.length_c   1.000
_cell.angle_alpha   90.00
_cell.angle_beta   90.00
_cell.angle_gamma   90.00
#
_symmetry.space_group_name_H-M   'P 1'
#
loop_
_entity.id
_entity.type
_entity.pdbx_description
1 polymer ?
#
loop_
_entity_poly.entity_id
_entity_poly.type
_entity_poly.pdbx_seq_one_letter_code
_entity_poly.pdbx_strand_id
1 'polypeptide(L)'
;MQVQQEYFILKYIKSNVEFDPTPLFQHFSEDIRYASQQVLNDLVGKDAVAEYMTGKSKTLKRKKHEWRYDFNRGYIDNVHCLNQPCMLVELHDRPFCYVTLDVNSDKKIEAINLQHVFPPVGNVKCVELFSFEDLPDYRMEEGGADARLKYWNS
;
A
#
# COMPACT_ATOMS: atom_id res chain seq x y z
N MET A 1 -10.02 3.08 10.23
CA MET A 1 -9.61 3.42 8.85
C MET A 1 -8.12 3.18 8.66
N GLN A 2 -7.27 3.75 9.51
CA GLN A 2 -5.81 3.57 9.48
C GLN A 2 -5.34 2.09 9.44
N VAL A 3 -5.84 1.22 10.32
CA VAL A 3 -5.51 -0.23 10.30
C VAL A 3 -5.80 -0.88 8.94
N GLN A 4 -6.88 -0.46 8.27
CA GLN A 4 -7.23 -0.99 6.95
C GLN A 4 -6.25 -0.49 5.87
N GLN A 5 -5.79 0.76 5.98
CA GLN A 5 -4.75 1.31 5.10
C GLN A 5 -3.41 0.61 5.32
N GLU A 6 -2.98 0.42 6.57
CA GLU A 6 -1.76 -0.33 6.92
C GLU A 6 -1.80 -1.74 6.32
N TYR A 7 -2.93 -2.45 6.45
CA TYR A 7 -3.15 -3.75 5.81
C TYR A 7 -2.99 -3.72 4.28
N PHE A 8 -3.60 -2.74 3.62
CA PHE A 8 -3.49 -2.63 2.16
C PHE A 8 -2.11 -2.19 1.70
N ILE A 9 -1.39 -1.37 2.49
CA ILE A 9 0.00 -1.01 2.21
C ILE A 9 0.88 -2.26 2.28
N LEU A 10 0.70 -3.14 3.27
CA LEU A 10 1.45 -4.42 3.29
C LEU A 10 1.18 -5.28 2.05
N LYS A 11 -0.09 -5.38 1.63
CA LYS A 11 -0.44 -6.07 0.38
C LYS A 11 0.22 -5.42 -0.84
N TYR A 12 0.29 -4.09 -0.86
CA TYR A 12 0.95 -3.34 -1.91
C TYR A 12 2.46 -3.60 -1.93
N ILE A 13 3.14 -3.54 -0.78
CA ILE A 13 4.56 -3.88 -0.64
C ILE A 13 4.82 -5.30 -1.14
N LYS A 14 4.05 -6.28 -0.63
CA LYS A 14 4.16 -7.68 -1.04
C LYS A 14 4.03 -7.83 -2.56
N SER A 15 3.04 -7.16 -3.17
CA SER A 15 2.84 -7.22 -4.61
C SER A 15 4.01 -6.66 -5.45
N ASN A 16 4.69 -5.62 -4.94
CA ASN A 16 5.85 -5.06 -5.62
C ASN A 16 7.10 -5.94 -5.45
N VAL A 17 7.29 -6.54 -4.26
CA VAL A 17 8.39 -7.49 -3.97
C VAL A 17 8.24 -8.78 -4.78
N GLU A 18 7.03 -9.33 -4.85
CA GLU A 18 6.75 -10.58 -5.59
C GLU A 18 6.57 -10.34 -7.11
N PHE A 19 6.53 -9.08 -7.52
CA PHE A 19 6.19 -8.65 -8.89
C PHE A 19 4.85 -9.22 -9.40
N ASP A 20 3.88 -9.39 -8.49
CA ASP A 20 2.54 -9.88 -8.78
C ASP A 20 1.48 -8.97 -8.11
N PRO A 21 0.82 -8.09 -8.87
CA PRO A 21 -0.23 -7.22 -8.36
C PRO A 21 -1.61 -7.89 -8.27
N THR A 22 -1.78 -9.09 -8.83
CA THR A 22 -3.09 -9.74 -8.98
C THR A 22 -3.87 -9.88 -7.66
N PRO A 23 -3.25 -10.28 -6.53
CA PRO A 23 -3.96 -10.41 -5.25
C PRO A 23 -4.52 -9.09 -4.70
N LEU A 24 -4.04 -7.94 -5.20
CA LEU A 24 -4.49 -6.62 -4.77
C LEU A 24 -5.80 -6.20 -5.46
N PHE A 25 -6.05 -6.67 -6.69
CA PHE A 25 -7.15 -6.21 -7.53
C PHE A 25 -8.54 -6.49 -6.93
N GLN A 26 -8.67 -7.57 -6.15
CA GLN A 26 -9.91 -7.87 -5.42
C GLN A 26 -10.27 -6.78 -4.38
N HIS A 27 -9.30 -5.94 -3.99
CA HIS A 27 -9.48 -4.87 -3.01
C HIS A 27 -9.74 -3.51 -3.65
N PHE A 28 -9.73 -3.40 -4.98
CA PHE A 28 -10.04 -2.14 -5.66
C PHE A 28 -11.54 -1.84 -5.66
N SER A 29 -11.89 -0.56 -5.55
CA SER A 29 -13.22 -0.11 -5.96
C SER A 29 -13.33 -0.16 -7.49
N GLU A 30 -14.54 -0.16 -8.01
CA GLU A 30 -14.76 -0.18 -9.47
C GLU A 30 -14.26 1.12 -10.13
N ASP A 31 -14.32 2.24 -9.41
CA ASP A 31 -13.95 3.60 -9.82
C ASP A 31 -12.56 4.04 -9.32
N ILE A 32 -11.71 3.09 -8.93
CA ILE A 32 -10.37 3.37 -8.38
C ILE A 32 -9.56 4.32 -9.27
N ARG A 33 -8.81 5.22 -8.63
CA ARG A 33 -7.89 6.14 -9.30
C ARG A 33 -6.44 5.81 -9.01
N TYR A 34 -5.59 5.88 -10.02
CA TYR A 34 -4.13 5.89 -9.86
C TYR A 34 -3.61 7.26 -10.26
N ALA A 35 -3.13 8.01 -9.27
CA ALA A 35 -2.59 9.34 -9.42
C ALA A 35 -1.07 9.33 -9.20
N SER A 36 -0.32 9.94 -10.12
CA SER A 36 1.13 10.09 -9.99
C SER A 36 1.54 11.48 -10.47
N GLN A 37 2.46 12.11 -9.75
CA GLN A 37 3.00 13.42 -10.14
C GLN A 37 3.72 13.41 -11.51
N GLN A 38 4.04 12.24 -12.06
CA GLN A 38 4.71 12.08 -13.35
C GLN A 38 3.80 11.69 -14.51
N VAL A 39 2.48 11.54 -14.28
CA VAL A 39 1.53 11.28 -15.36
C VAL A 39 0.70 12.54 -15.65
N LEU A 40 0.38 12.76 -16.93
CA LEU A 40 -0.42 13.92 -17.36
C LEU A 40 -1.87 13.85 -16.89
N ASN A 41 -2.41 12.63 -16.73
CA ASN A 41 -3.77 12.37 -16.28
C ASN A 41 -3.78 11.16 -15.34
N ASP A 42 -4.68 11.18 -14.38
CA ASP A 42 -4.99 10.02 -13.54
C ASP A 42 -5.53 8.87 -14.40
N LEU A 43 -5.16 7.64 -14.05
CA LEU A 43 -5.84 6.45 -14.58
C LEU A 43 -7.06 6.17 -13.71
N VAL A 44 -8.21 6.00 -14.34
CA VAL A 44 -9.49 5.82 -13.65
C VAL A 44 -10.11 4.48 -14.06
N GLY A 45 -10.63 3.76 -13.08
CA GLY A 45 -11.33 2.51 -13.26
C GLY A 45 -10.45 1.29 -13.00
N LYS A 46 -11.06 0.27 -12.41
CA LYS A 46 -10.39 -0.95 -11.94
C LYS A 46 -9.58 -1.66 -13.02
N ASP A 47 -10.14 -1.85 -14.21
CA ASP A 47 -9.47 -2.56 -15.30
C ASP A 47 -8.23 -1.82 -15.80
N ALA A 48 -8.35 -0.49 -15.99
CA ALA A 48 -7.23 0.35 -16.43
C ALA A 48 -6.09 0.38 -15.40
N VAL A 49 -6.44 0.52 -14.11
CA VAL A 49 -5.45 0.49 -13.02
C VAL A 49 -4.80 -0.89 -12.90
N ALA A 50 -5.57 -1.97 -13.03
CA ALA A 50 -5.06 -3.34 -12.99
C ALA A 50 -4.10 -3.66 -14.15
N GLU A 51 -4.45 -3.24 -15.37
CA GLU A 51 -3.59 -3.38 -16.54
C GLU A 51 -2.27 -2.62 -16.36
N TYR A 52 -2.35 -1.36 -15.94
CA TYR A 52 -1.18 -0.54 -15.67
C TYR A 52 -0.26 -1.17 -14.61
N MET A 53 -0.83 -1.60 -13.49
CA MET A 53 -0.08 -2.25 -12.41
C MET A 53 0.59 -3.54 -12.89
N THR A 54 -0.10 -4.33 -13.72
CA THR A 54 0.48 -5.52 -14.33
C THR A 54 1.68 -5.19 -15.22
N GLY A 55 1.57 -4.15 -16.05
CA GLY A 55 2.66 -3.66 -16.90
C GLY A 55 3.85 -3.13 -16.08
N LYS A 56 3.56 -2.37 -15.01
CA LYS A 56 4.57 -1.88 -14.06
C LYS A 56 5.33 -3.04 -13.41
N SER A 57 4.63 -4.04 -12.87
CA SER A 57 5.26 -5.19 -12.22
C SER A 57 6.14 -6.01 -13.18
N LYS A 58 5.69 -6.21 -14.43
CA LYS A 58 6.52 -6.85 -15.48
C LYS A 58 7.81 -6.06 -15.74
N THR A 59 7.72 -4.73 -15.80
CA THR A 59 8.87 -3.85 -16.01
C THR A 59 9.85 -3.89 -14.85
N LEU A 60 9.34 -3.81 -13.61
CA LEU A 60 10.16 -3.92 -12.40
C LEU A 60 10.87 -5.28 -12.33
N LYS A 61 10.15 -6.38 -12.61
CA LYS A 61 10.72 -7.72 -12.65
C LYS A 61 11.87 -7.85 -13.65
N ARG A 62 11.72 -7.27 -14.84
CA ARG A 62 12.76 -7.26 -15.88
C ARG A 62 13.98 -6.44 -15.47
N LYS A 63 13.78 -5.33 -14.75
CA LYS A 63 14.84 -4.38 -14.38
C LYS A 63 15.38 -4.54 -12.97
N LYS A 64 14.94 -5.52 -12.20
CA LYS A 64 15.27 -5.69 -10.77
C LYS A 64 16.78 -5.71 -10.44
N HIS A 65 17.63 -6.06 -11.39
CA HIS A 65 19.09 -6.07 -11.22
C HIS A 65 19.73 -4.71 -11.52
N GLU A 66 19.11 -3.91 -12.39
CA GLU A 66 19.56 -2.57 -12.76
C GLU A 66 19.04 -1.53 -11.75
N TRP A 67 17.78 -1.68 -11.36
CA TRP A 67 17.07 -0.78 -10.48
C TRP A 67 16.91 -1.46 -9.13
N ARG A 68 17.86 -1.17 -8.23
CA ARG A 68 17.84 -1.66 -6.86
C ARG A 68 16.77 -0.89 -6.08
N TYR A 69 15.54 -1.40 -6.13
CA TYR A 69 14.43 -0.87 -5.34
C TYR A 69 14.30 -1.58 -4.01
N ASP A 70 14.08 -0.80 -2.95
CA ASP A 70 13.62 -1.29 -1.67
C ASP A 70 12.23 -0.72 -1.38
N PHE A 71 11.31 -1.59 -0.95
CA PHE A 71 9.91 -1.25 -0.66
C PHE A 71 9.69 -1.35 0.85
N ASN A 72 9.71 -0.21 1.52
CA ASN A 72 9.69 -0.10 2.97
C ASN A 72 8.32 0.36 3.49
N ARG A 73 8.03 0.01 4.74
CA ARG A 73 6.89 0.56 5.48
C ARG A 73 7.24 1.96 5.97
N GLY A 74 6.27 2.86 6.00
CA GLY A 74 6.47 4.16 6.62
C GLY A 74 5.17 4.85 6.99
N TYR A 75 5.31 5.92 7.76
CA TYR A 75 4.23 6.86 8.02
C TYR A 75 4.60 8.24 7.53
N ILE A 76 3.61 8.96 7.03
CA ILE A 76 3.73 10.35 6.63
C ILE A 76 3.16 11.24 7.73
N ASP A 77 3.97 12.20 8.17
CA ASP A 77 3.63 13.29 9.07
C ASP A 77 3.84 14.62 8.34
N ASN A 78 2.75 15.23 7.86
CA ASN A 78 2.77 16.57 7.29
C ASN A 78 1.63 17.43 7.84
N VAL A 79 1.54 18.67 7.36
CA VAL A 79 0.53 19.65 7.82
C VAL A 79 -0.93 19.24 7.55
N HIS A 80 -1.16 18.31 6.63
CA HIS A 80 -2.49 17.85 6.22
C HIS A 80 -2.81 16.44 6.73
N CYS A 81 -1.81 15.63 7.08
CA CYS A 81 -2.01 14.28 7.58
C CYS A 81 -0.93 13.90 8.61
N LEU A 82 -1.38 13.34 9.73
CA LEU A 82 -0.53 12.81 10.80
C LEU A 82 -0.62 11.28 10.78
N ASN A 83 0.52 10.61 10.86
CA ASN A 83 0.68 9.16 10.86
C ASN A 83 -0.06 8.46 9.72
N GLN A 84 -0.05 9.03 8.52
CA GLN A 84 -0.68 8.38 7.36
C GLN A 84 0.20 7.21 6.88
N PRO A 85 -0.29 5.96 6.83
CA PRO A 85 0.49 4.83 6.36
C PRO A 85 0.87 4.98 4.88
N CYS A 86 2.12 4.62 4.55
CA CYS A 86 2.63 4.64 3.19
C CYS A 86 3.62 3.51 2.92
N MET A 87 3.81 3.21 1.63
CA MET A 87 4.98 2.47 1.16
C MET A 87 6.04 3.48 0.73
N LEU A 88 7.19 3.47 1.41
CA LEU A 88 8.38 4.22 0.98
C LEU A 88 9.12 3.38 -0.05
N VAL A 89 9.48 3.99 -1.17
CA VAL A 89 10.30 3.37 -2.23
C VAL A 89 11.66 4.03 -2.23
N GLU A 90 12.70 3.24 -2.03
CA GLU A 90 14.07 3.66 -2.16
C GLU A 90 14.65 3.11 -3.46
N LEU A 91 15.48 3.91 -4.14
CA LEU A 91 16.21 3.53 -5.33
C LEU A 91 17.69 3.81 -5.10
N HIS A 92 18.53 2.77 -5.17
CA HIS A 92 19.96 2.87 -4.85
C HIS A 92 20.22 3.44 -3.45
N ASP A 93 19.52 2.89 -2.44
CA ASP A 93 19.64 3.28 -1.02
C ASP A 93 19.30 4.76 -0.75
N ARG A 94 18.50 5.38 -1.63
CA ARG A 94 18.01 6.75 -1.49
C ARG A 94 16.48 6.81 -1.62
N PRO A 95 15.79 7.57 -0.76
CA PRO A 95 14.36 7.81 -0.92
C PRO A 95 14.05 8.36 -2.32
N PHE A 96 13.10 7.71 -3.01
CA PHE A 96 12.74 8.02 -4.39
C PHE A 96 11.30 8.53 -4.49
N CYS A 97 10.35 7.78 -3.92
CA CYS A 97 8.95 8.15 -3.86
C CYS A 97 8.27 7.48 -2.67
N TYR A 98 7.05 7.91 -2.34
CA TYR A 98 6.16 7.13 -1.49
C TYR A 98 4.80 6.95 -2.15
N VAL A 99 4.08 5.92 -1.69
CA VAL A 99 2.73 5.61 -2.13
C VAL A 99 1.79 5.58 -0.93
N THR A 100 0.70 6.33 -0.99
CA THR A 100 -0.42 6.22 -0.05
C THR A 100 -1.63 5.59 -0.74
N LEU A 101 -2.52 5.01 0.07
CA LEU A 101 -3.77 4.40 -0.38
C LEU A 101 -4.94 5.05 0.34
N ASP A 102 -5.93 5.49 -0.43
CA ASP A 102 -7.21 5.94 0.11
C ASP A 102 -8.20 4.77 0.09
N VAL A 103 -9.01 4.67 1.14
CA VAL A 103 -9.91 3.55 1.37
C VAL A 103 -11.31 4.09 1.63
N ASN A 104 -12.27 3.65 0.81
CA ASN A 104 -13.65 4.09 0.91
C ASN A 104 -14.42 3.38 2.05
N SER A 105 -15.70 3.74 2.20
CA SER A 105 -16.60 3.15 3.21
C SER A 105 -16.80 1.64 3.09
N ASP A 106 -16.65 1.10 1.88
CA ASP A 106 -16.78 -0.33 1.57
C ASP A 106 -15.49 -1.11 1.85
N LYS A 107 -14.49 -0.47 2.47
CA LYS A 107 -13.17 -1.03 2.75
C LYS A 107 -12.47 -1.48 1.46
N LYS A 108 -12.68 -0.76 0.36
CA LYS A 108 -11.96 -0.92 -0.90
C LYS A 108 -10.99 0.23 -1.11
N ILE A 109 -9.89 -0.05 -1.80
CA ILE A 109 -8.92 0.95 -2.23
C ILE A 109 -9.58 1.76 -3.35
N GLU A 110 -9.79 3.05 -3.10
CA GLU A 110 -10.38 3.98 -4.07
C GLU A 110 -9.34 4.88 -4.76
N ALA A 111 -8.15 5.02 -4.16
CA ALA A 111 -7.04 5.71 -4.80
C ALA A 111 -5.68 5.12 -4.43
N ILE A 112 -4.77 5.13 -5.40
CA ILE A 112 -3.34 4.90 -5.23
C ILE A 112 -2.62 6.19 -5.61
N ASN A 113 -1.99 6.84 -4.63
CA ASN A 113 -1.34 8.13 -4.84
C ASN A 113 0.17 7.97 -4.74
N LEU A 114 0.88 8.19 -5.85
CA LEU A 114 2.34 8.17 -5.89
C LEU A 114 2.88 9.61 -5.90
N GLN A 115 3.77 9.90 -4.95
CA GLN A 115 4.44 11.20 -4.86
C GLN A 115 5.96 11.02 -4.91
N HIS A 116 6.62 11.71 -5.84
CA HIS A 116 8.07 11.69 -5.97
C HIS A 116 8.70 12.62 -4.93
N VAL A 117 9.84 12.22 -4.37
CA VAL A 117 10.54 13.01 -3.36
C VAL A 117 11.85 13.52 -3.93
N PHE A 118 11.99 14.84 -4.15
CA PHE A 118 13.28 15.48 -4.45
C PHE A 118 13.33 16.98 -4.07
N PRO A 119 13.98 17.40 -2.96
CA PRO A 119 14.11 16.78 -1.62
C PRO A 119 13.11 17.43 -0.61
N PRO A 120 13.00 17.10 0.71
CA PRO A 120 13.62 16.06 1.53
C PRO A 120 12.61 15.18 2.32
N VAL A 121 13.10 14.05 2.86
CA VAL A 121 12.35 13.20 3.79
C VAL A 121 12.45 13.74 5.23
N GLY A 122 11.66 14.76 5.56
CA GLY A 122 11.39 15.15 6.95
C GLY A 122 10.07 14.62 7.47
N ASN A 123 9.14 14.39 6.54
CA ASN A 123 7.74 14.07 6.81
C ASN A 123 7.42 12.60 6.59
N VAL A 124 8.39 11.74 6.27
CA VAL A 124 8.16 10.30 6.16
C VAL A 124 9.11 9.58 7.10
N LYS A 125 8.54 8.81 8.02
CA LYS A 125 9.27 7.99 8.97
C LYS A 125 9.18 6.53 8.53
N CYS A 126 10.31 5.93 8.15
CA CYS A 126 10.40 4.49 7.94
C CYS A 126 10.19 3.75 9.27
N VAL A 127 9.47 2.63 9.24
CA VAL A 127 9.18 1.81 10.43
C VAL A 127 9.42 0.34 10.13
N GLU A 128 9.80 -0.43 11.15
CA GLU A 128 9.99 -1.88 11.00
C GLU A 128 8.64 -2.61 10.89
N LEU A 129 7.67 -2.20 11.72
CA LEU A 129 6.33 -2.77 11.80
C LEU A 129 5.28 -1.65 11.77
N PHE A 130 4.12 -1.95 11.18
CA PHE A 130 2.94 -1.11 11.38
C PHE A 130 2.30 -1.39 12.74
N SER A 131 1.50 -0.43 13.21
CA SER A 131 0.94 -0.45 14.57
C SER A 131 0.02 -1.64 14.82
N PHE A 132 -0.63 -2.15 13.76
CA PHE A 132 -1.48 -3.32 13.83
C PHE A 132 -0.73 -4.66 13.83
N GLU A 133 0.53 -4.69 13.38
CA GLU A 133 1.37 -5.90 13.38
C GLU A 133 1.87 -6.21 14.81
N ASP A 134 1.98 -5.21 15.68
CA ASP A 134 2.41 -5.36 17.09
C ASP A 134 1.31 -5.88 18.04
N LEU A 135 0.14 -6.27 17.52
CA LEU A 135 -0.89 -6.93 18.31
C LEU A 135 -0.63 -8.45 18.33
N PRO A 136 -0.36 -9.07 19.49
CA PRO A 136 -0.25 -10.53 19.55
C PRO A 136 -1.59 -11.17 19.14
N ASP A 137 -1.57 -11.89 18.01
CA ASP A 137 -2.58 -12.84 17.51
C ASP A 137 -4.05 -12.43 17.67
N TYR A 138 -4.42 -11.24 17.17
CA TYR A 138 -5.83 -10.88 17.06
C TYR A 138 -6.16 -10.34 15.67
N ARG A 139 -6.96 -11.14 14.94
CA ARG A 139 -7.66 -10.84 13.69
C ARG A 139 -6.82 -11.12 12.45
N MET A 140 -7.11 -12.25 11.81
CA MET A 140 -7.64 -12.32 10.45
C MET A 140 -7.96 -13.80 10.13
N GLU A 141 -8.89 -14.38 10.90
CA GLU A 141 -9.74 -15.44 10.37
C GLU A 141 -11.20 -14.97 10.46
N GLU A 142 -11.97 -15.41 9.48
CA GLU A 142 -13.27 -14.91 9.06
C GLU A 142 -14.30 -14.79 10.21
N GLY A 143 -15.15 -13.77 10.15
CA GLY A 143 -16.33 -13.70 11.03
C GLY A 143 -16.07 -13.09 12.41
N GLY A 144 -15.50 -11.89 12.44
CA GLY A 144 -15.31 -11.09 13.66
C GLY A 144 -16.64 -10.60 14.28
N ALA A 145 -17.36 -11.52 14.94
CA ALA A 145 -18.32 -11.26 16.01
C ALA A 145 -18.71 -12.54 16.78
N ASP A 146 -18.61 -13.73 16.15
CA ASP A 146 -19.23 -14.96 16.66
C ASP A 146 -18.26 -15.98 17.29
N ALA A 147 -16.94 -15.77 17.15
CA ALA A 147 -15.92 -16.70 17.66
C ALA A 147 -15.72 -16.66 19.19
N ARG A 148 -16.40 -15.76 19.92
CA ARG A 148 -16.26 -15.63 21.40
C ARG A 148 -17.04 -16.67 22.20
N LEU A 149 -17.95 -17.44 21.60
CA LEU A 149 -18.87 -18.30 22.35
C LEU A 149 -18.47 -19.79 22.42
N LYS A 150 -17.46 -20.25 21.68
CA LYS A 150 -17.06 -21.67 21.69
C LYS A 150 -15.93 -22.05 22.64
N TYR A 151 -15.06 -21.12 23.02
CA TYR A 151 -13.89 -21.41 23.86
C TYR A 151 -14.10 -21.20 25.36
N TRP A 152 -15.34 -20.95 25.81
CA TRP A 152 -15.66 -20.84 27.23
C TRP A 152 -16.64 -21.88 27.77
N ASN A 153 -17.04 -22.86 26.94
CA ASN A 153 -17.85 -24.00 27.34
C ASN A 153 -17.28 -25.35 26.84
N SER A 154 -15.96 -25.42 26.62
CA SER A 154 -15.23 -26.68 26.34
C SER A 154 -14.13 -26.89 27.38
#